data_AF-A0A8J6NDP3-F1
#
_entry.id   AF-A0A8J6NDP3-F1
#
_cell.length_a   1.000
_cell.length_b   1.000
_cell.length_c   1.000
_cell.angle_alpha   90.00
_cell.angle_beta   90.00
_cell.angle_gamma   90.00
#
_symmetry.space_group_name_H-M   'P 1'
#
loop_
_entity.id
_entity.type
_entity.pdbx_description
1 polymer ?
#
loop_
_entity_poly.entity_id
_entity_poly.type
_entity_poly.pdbx_seq_one_letter_code
_entity_poly.pdbx_strand_id
1 'polypeptide(L)'
;MAYDIEKYRDKREKVLGMKRRGIGFGTFALLISAGILVGLSMVVIPKSVAYLRDRGLDDAIYRIGKNQSWPQHSIDRLRDQPGVEMVMMGNDDKRIVVTFNRTKIDTDRLSSFFYQEKLQTILLNQVNHRQRLHSMHEEKRFEAL
;
A
#
# COMPACT_ATOMS: atom_id res chain seq x y z
N MET A 1 -2.63 -46.52 15.88
CA MET A 1 -3.36 -46.75 14.59
C MET A 1 -4.31 -45.59 14.40
N ALA A 2 -4.13 -44.79 13.34
CA ALA A 2 -5.05 -43.68 13.06
C ALA A 2 -6.41 -44.25 12.62
N TYR A 3 -7.49 -43.73 13.21
CA TYR A 3 -8.85 -44.18 12.90
C TYR A 3 -9.29 -43.64 11.53
N ASP A 4 -9.46 -44.55 10.56
CA ASP A 4 -9.83 -44.23 9.18
C ASP A 4 -11.35 -44.30 8.99
N ILE A 5 -11.99 -43.13 9.04
CA ILE A 5 -13.44 -42.97 8.97
C ILE A 5 -14.00 -43.46 7.63
N GLU A 6 -13.24 -43.32 6.54
CA GLU A 6 -13.69 -43.66 5.18
C GLU A 6 -13.73 -45.18 4.99
N LYS A 7 -12.73 -45.90 5.51
CA LYS A 7 -12.70 -47.37 5.51
C LYS A 7 -13.91 -48.01 6.19
N TYR A 8 -14.37 -47.45 7.31
CA TYR A 8 -15.56 -47.96 8.01
C TYR A 8 -16.88 -47.50 7.35
N ARG A 9 -16.87 -46.42 6.56
CA ARG A 9 -18.02 -46.02 5.75
C ARG A 9 -18.20 -46.99 4.59
N ASP A 10 -17.14 -47.27 3.83
CA ASP A 10 -17.18 -48.17 2.68
C ASP A 10 -17.61 -49.59 3.06
N LYS A 11 -17.14 -50.09 4.21
CA LYS A 11 -17.57 -51.39 4.75
C LYS A 11 -19.07 -51.41 5.07
N ARG A 12 -19.62 -50.32 5.64
CA ARG A 12 -21.05 -50.22 5.95
C ARG A 12 -21.91 -50.08 4.69
N GLU A 13 -21.48 -49.29 3.71
CA GLU A 13 -22.19 -49.13 2.44
C GLU A 13 -22.22 -50.43 1.63
N LYS A 14 -21.15 -51.22 1.67
CA LYS A 14 -21.09 -52.55 1.05
C LYS A 14 -22.04 -53.56 1.70
N VAL A 15 -22.18 -53.52 3.04
CA VAL A 15 -23.10 -54.41 3.78
C VAL A 15 -24.56 -53.99 3.60
N LEU A 16 -24.82 -52.68 3.49
CA LEU A 16 -26.18 -52.14 3.38
C LEU A 16 -26.69 -52.05 1.94
N GLY A 17 -25.87 -52.39 0.93
CA GLY A 17 -26.26 -52.36 -0.50
C GLY A 17 -26.59 -50.96 -1.03
N MET A 18 -26.32 -49.91 -0.25
CA MET A 18 -26.66 -48.52 -0.56
C MET A 18 -25.41 -47.66 -0.50
N LYS A 19 -25.09 -46.99 -1.62
CA LYS A 19 -23.99 -46.02 -1.70
C LYS A 19 -24.53 -44.62 -1.39
N ARG A 20 -24.08 -43.97 -0.31
CA ARG A 20 -24.52 -42.59 -0.02
C ARG A 20 -23.81 -41.63 -0.97
N ARG A 21 -24.59 -40.86 -1.75
CA ARG A 21 -24.07 -39.76 -2.59
C ARG A 21 -23.69 -38.58 -1.71
N GLY A 22 -22.46 -38.56 -1.20
CA GLY A 22 -21.95 -37.48 -0.37
C GLY A 22 -20.45 -37.25 -0.57
N ILE A 23 -20.05 -35.98 -0.51
CA ILE A 23 -18.64 -35.57 -0.54
C ILE A 23 -17.94 -36.18 0.69
N GLY A 24 -16.78 -36.79 0.49
CA GLY A 24 -15.99 -37.36 1.59
C GLY A 24 -15.55 -36.27 2.58
N PHE A 25 -15.43 -36.61 3.85
CA PHE A 25 -15.03 -35.64 4.88
C PHE A 25 -13.67 -35.00 4.55
N GLY A 26 -12.72 -35.77 4.01
CA GLY A 26 -11.43 -35.25 3.56
C GLY A 26 -11.58 -34.20 2.45
N THR A 27 -12.45 -34.43 1.47
CA THR A 27 -12.72 -33.47 0.39
C THR A 27 -13.38 -32.20 0.92
N PHE A 28 -14.32 -32.32 1.87
CA PHE A 28 -14.97 -31.17 2.49
C PHE A 28 -13.99 -30.34 3.34
N ALA A 29 -13.17 -31.00 4.16
CA ALA A 29 -12.14 -30.35 4.97
C ALA A 29 -11.10 -29.63 4.10
N LEU A 30 -10.73 -30.21 2.95
CA LEU A 30 -9.82 -29.60 1.99
C LEU A 30 -10.42 -28.32 1.39
N LEU A 31 -11.70 -28.34 1.01
CA LEU A 31 -12.38 -27.15 0.48
C LEU A 31 -12.46 -26.02 1.51
N ILE A 32 -12.79 -26.34 2.77
CA ILE A 32 -12.81 -25.34 3.85
C ILE A 32 -11.40 -24.77 4.08
N SER A 33 -10.39 -25.64 4.17
CA SER A 33 -9.01 -25.21 4.40
C SER A 33 -8.50 -24.32 3.26
N ALA A 34 -8.82 -24.67 2.01
CA ALA A 34 -8.50 -23.86 0.84
C ALA A 34 -9.21 -22.49 0.90
N GLY A 35 -10.50 -22.45 1.27
CA GLY A 35 -11.24 -21.21 1.44
C GLY A 35 -10.62 -20.28 2.50
N ILE A 36 -10.20 -20.85 3.64
CA ILE A 36 -9.52 -20.10 4.70
C ILE A 36 -8.18 -19.53 4.21
N LEU A 37 -7.37 -20.33 3.51
CA LEU A 37 -6.09 -19.89 2.97
C LEU A 37 -6.25 -18.76 1.94
N VAL A 38 -7.22 -18.88 1.05
CA VAL A 38 -7.53 -17.83 0.07
C VAL A 38 -7.99 -16.55 0.77
N GLY A 39 -8.92 -16.67 1.72
CA GLY A 39 -9.42 -15.53 2.50
C GLY A 39 -8.31 -14.82 3.28
N LEU A 40 -7.44 -15.58 3.95
CA LEU A 40 -6.30 -15.03 4.68
C LEU A 40 -5.31 -14.33 3.73
N SER A 41 -5.03 -14.94 2.58
CA SER A 41 -4.11 -14.37 1.58
C SER A 41 -4.62 -13.02 1.06
N MET A 42 -5.92 -12.89 0.79
CA MET A 42 -6.52 -11.63 0.36
C MET A 42 -6.38 -10.50 1.38
N VAL A 43 -6.33 -10.80 2.68
CA VAL A 43 -6.20 -9.78 3.73
C VAL A 43 -4.73 -9.43 4.01
N VAL A 44 -3.84 -10.43 4.02
CA VAL A 44 -2.45 -10.27 4.45
C VAL A 44 -1.58 -9.67 3.34
N ILE A 45 -1.71 -10.17 2.10
CA ILE A 45 -0.83 -9.78 0.99
C ILE A 45 -0.88 -8.26 0.73
N PRO A 46 -2.06 -7.60 0.62
CA PRO A 46 -2.12 -6.17 0.36
C PRO A 46 -1.46 -5.34 1.47
N LYS A 47 -1.65 -5.73 2.74
CA LYS A 47 -1.05 -5.05 3.89
C LYS A 47 0.47 -5.19 3.92
N SER A 48 0.98 -6.39 3.62
CA SER A 48 2.43 -6.64 3.56
C SER A 48 3.08 -5.89 2.39
N VAL A 49 2.43 -5.84 1.23
CA VAL A 49 2.93 -5.11 0.05
C VAL A 49 2.93 -3.59 0.32
N ALA A 50 1.85 -3.04 0.88
CA ALA A 50 1.81 -1.64 1.31
C ALA A 50 2.91 -1.35 2.34
N TYR A 51 3.13 -2.27 3.29
CA TYR A 51 4.19 -2.10 4.28
C TYR A 51 5.59 -2.07 3.66
N LEU A 52 5.88 -2.90 2.66
CA LEU A 52 7.18 -2.88 1.99
C LEU A 52 7.35 -1.64 1.11
N ARG A 53 6.28 -1.21 0.44
CA ARG A 53 6.30 -0.02 -0.41
C ARG A 53 6.56 1.26 0.39
N ASP A 54 5.83 1.44 1.51
CA ASP A 54 5.85 2.70 2.25
C ASP A 54 7.08 2.88 3.15
N ARG A 55 7.79 1.80 3.50
CA ARG A 55 8.92 1.88 4.43
C ARG A 55 10.06 2.76 3.89
N GLY A 56 10.21 2.84 2.58
CA GLY A 56 11.20 3.69 1.92
C GLY A 56 10.72 5.11 1.62
N LEU A 57 9.44 5.42 1.82
CA LEU A 57 8.86 6.68 1.37
C LEU A 57 8.97 7.77 2.42
N ASP A 58 9.46 8.92 1.98
CA ASP A 58 9.46 10.18 2.71
C ASP A 58 8.69 11.23 1.89
N ASP A 59 8.06 12.17 2.60
CA ASP A 59 7.35 13.32 2.03
C ASP A 59 8.22 14.57 2.26
N ALA A 60 8.62 15.23 1.17
CA ALA A 60 9.25 16.55 1.21
C ALA A 60 8.25 17.63 0.81
N ILE A 61 8.14 18.66 1.64
CA ILE A 61 7.23 19.79 1.44
C ILE A 61 8.05 20.97 0.94
N TYR A 62 7.81 21.39 -0.29
CA TYR A 62 8.45 22.57 -0.89
C TYR A 62 7.47 23.71 -1.02
N ARG A 63 7.96 24.93 -0.86
CA ARG A 63 7.22 26.16 -1.15
C ARG A 63 7.92 26.94 -2.23
N ILE A 64 7.16 27.42 -3.21
CA ILE A 64 7.68 28.30 -4.26
C ILE A 64 7.73 29.76 -3.79
N GLY A 65 8.66 30.54 -4.34
CA GLY A 65 8.81 31.96 -4.06
C GLY A 65 7.52 32.76 -4.32
N LYS A 66 7.35 33.89 -3.60
CA LYS A 66 6.10 34.70 -3.60
C LYS A 66 5.63 35.11 -5.00
N ASN A 67 6.56 35.38 -5.92
CA ASN A 67 6.26 35.89 -7.27
C ASN A 67 6.27 34.79 -8.35
N GLN A 68 6.35 33.52 -7.98
CA GLN A 68 6.33 32.39 -8.90
C GLN A 68 5.11 31.50 -8.63
N SER A 69 4.66 30.80 -9.66
CA SER A 69 3.68 29.71 -9.58
C SER A 69 4.32 28.42 -10.08
N TRP A 70 3.80 27.28 -9.66
CA TRP A 70 4.31 25.99 -10.13
C TRP A 70 3.97 25.80 -11.60
N PRO A 71 4.96 25.74 -12.50
CA PRO A 71 4.69 25.45 -13.90
C PRO A 71 4.25 23.99 -14.03
N GLN A 72 3.17 23.74 -14.77
CA GLN A 72 2.66 22.38 -14.95
C GLN A 72 3.72 21.45 -15.56
N HIS A 73 4.53 21.95 -16.50
CA HIS A 73 5.59 21.17 -17.13
C HIS A 73 6.69 20.73 -16.14
N SER A 74 6.98 21.56 -15.12
CA SER A 74 7.94 21.21 -14.07
C SER A 74 7.35 20.17 -13.11
N ILE A 75 6.05 20.24 -12.81
CA ILE A 75 5.35 19.23 -12.01
C ILE A 75 5.33 17.89 -12.74
N ASP A 76 5.04 17.88 -14.04
CA ASP A 76 4.99 16.63 -14.82
C ASP A 76 6.38 15.99 -14.91
N ARG A 77 7.42 16.78 -15.19
CA ARG A 77 8.80 16.26 -15.17
C ARG A 77 9.26 15.80 -13.79
N LEU A 78 8.78 16.42 -12.72
CA LEU A 78 9.06 15.97 -11.37
C LEU A 78 8.42 14.60 -11.08
N ARG A 79 7.20 14.35 -11.60
CA ARG A 79 6.55 13.04 -11.50
C ARG A 79 7.30 11.94 -12.25
N ASP A 80 7.95 12.30 -13.35
CA ASP A 80 8.74 11.37 -14.15
C ASP A 80 10.13 11.08 -13.57
N GLN A 81 10.55 11.77 -12.50
CA GLN A 81 11.85 11.55 -11.88
C GLN A 81 11.94 10.15 -11.23
N PRO A 82 12.99 9.37 -11.52
CA PRO A 82 13.18 8.06 -10.88
C PRO A 82 13.22 8.17 -9.36
N GLY A 83 12.25 7.53 -8.70
CA GLY A 83 12.13 7.53 -7.24
C GLY A 83 11.12 8.52 -6.69
N VAL A 84 10.52 9.40 -7.51
CA VAL A 84 9.31 10.14 -7.14
C VAL A 84 8.11 9.24 -7.36
N GLU A 85 7.27 9.09 -6.34
CA GLU A 85 6.06 8.26 -6.39
C GLU A 85 4.80 9.11 -6.54
N MET A 86 4.80 10.33 -5.96
CA MET A 86 3.65 11.23 -6.01
C MET A 86 4.07 12.68 -5.86
N VAL A 87 3.34 13.57 -6.55
CA VAL A 87 3.43 15.02 -6.36
C VAL A 87 2.01 15.56 -6.18
N MET A 88 1.75 16.16 -5.01
CA MET A 88 0.48 16.78 -4.67
C MET A 88 0.65 18.28 -4.45
N MET A 89 -0.27 19.09 -4.98
CA MET A 89 -0.36 20.50 -4.63
C MET A 89 -1.04 20.67 -3.27
N GLY A 90 -0.52 21.57 -2.44
CA GLY A 90 -1.17 22.00 -1.22
C GLY A 90 -2.29 23.00 -1.50
N ASN A 91 -3.16 23.23 -0.51
CA ASN A 91 -4.35 24.08 -0.65
C ASN A 91 -4.08 25.54 -1.03
N ASP A 92 -2.84 26.03 -0.87
CA ASP A 92 -2.46 27.42 -1.17
C ASP A 92 -1.85 27.60 -2.58
N ASP A 93 -1.78 26.55 -3.41
CA ASP A 93 -1.13 26.50 -4.73
C ASP A 93 0.33 26.99 -4.75
N LYS A 94 0.92 27.22 -3.58
CA LYS A 94 2.31 27.66 -3.40
C LYS A 94 3.15 26.55 -2.81
N ARG A 95 2.53 25.55 -2.18
CA ARG A 95 3.21 24.38 -1.65
C ARG A 95 2.97 23.16 -2.53
N ILE A 96 4.00 22.34 -2.65
CA ILE A 96 3.87 20.98 -3.15
C ILE A 96 4.41 20.00 -2.11
N VAL A 97 3.80 18.83 -2.07
CA VAL A 97 4.29 17.68 -1.32
C VAL A 97 4.78 16.66 -2.34
N VAL A 98 6.04 16.29 -2.22
CA VAL A 98 6.71 15.30 -3.06
C VAL A 98 6.92 14.06 -2.21
N THR A 99 6.20 13.00 -2.52
CA THR A 99 6.43 11.67 -1.93
C THR A 99 7.47 10.96 -2.78
N PHE A 100 8.58 10.57 -2.17
CA PHE A 100 9.70 9.95 -2.88
C PHE A 100 10.30 8.81 -2.07
N ASN A 101 10.92 7.87 -2.78
CA ASN A 101 11.68 6.79 -2.19
C ASN A 101 13.10 7.25 -1.86
N ARG A 102 13.40 7.35 -0.57
CA ARG A 102 14.68 7.83 -0.04
C ARG A 102 15.90 7.01 -0.48
N THR A 103 15.70 5.79 -0.98
CA THR A 103 16.81 4.95 -1.48
C THR A 103 17.15 5.24 -2.94
N LYS A 104 16.32 5.98 -3.66
CA LYS A 104 16.48 6.28 -5.09
C LYS A 104 16.81 7.76 -5.33
N ILE A 105 16.18 8.64 -4.55
CA ILE A 105 16.33 10.08 -4.67
C ILE A 105 16.29 10.71 -3.27
N ASP A 106 16.99 11.82 -3.10
CA ASP A 106 17.07 12.60 -1.86
C ASP A 106 16.58 14.04 -2.10
N THR A 107 16.45 14.80 -1.01
CA THR A 107 16.02 16.20 -1.05
C THR A 107 17.02 17.11 -1.76
N ASP A 108 18.31 16.76 -1.76
CA ASP A 108 19.35 17.52 -2.47
C ASP A 108 19.20 17.42 -3.99
N ARG A 109 18.91 16.22 -4.52
CA ARG A 109 18.61 16.01 -5.94
C ARG A 109 17.30 16.68 -6.34
N LEU A 110 16.28 16.60 -5.49
CA LEU A 110 15.00 17.31 -5.72
C LEU A 110 15.21 18.83 -5.74
N SER A 111 15.99 19.37 -4.80
CA SER A 111 16.33 20.79 -4.76
C SER A 111 17.15 21.22 -5.99
N SER A 112 18.08 20.37 -6.43
CA SER A 112 18.86 20.57 -7.64
C SER A 112 17.98 20.58 -8.89
N PHE A 113 16.97 19.70 -8.96
CA PHE A 113 15.97 19.73 -10.03
C PHE A 113 15.24 21.08 -10.07
N PHE A 114 14.73 21.57 -8.93
CA PHE A 114 14.06 22.88 -8.90
C PHE A 114 14.98 24.03 -9.30
N TYR A 115 16.25 23.96 -8.91
CA TYR A 115 17.25 24.94 -9.32
C TYR A 115 17.49 24.93 -10.84
N GLN A 116 17.60 23.75 -11.46
CA GLN A 116 17.73 23.60 -12.92
C GLN A 116 16.49 24.12 -13.66
N GLU A 117 15.31 23.95 -13.07
CA GLU A 117 14.04 24.50 -13.55
C GLU A 117 13.90 26.02 -13.37
N LYS A 118 14.91 26.68 -12.79
CA LYS A 118 14.90 28.11 -12.43
C LYS A 118 13.75 28.48 -11.47
N LEU A 119 13.34 27.52 -10.64
CA LEU A 119 12.32 27.69 -9.61
C LEU A 119 12.99 28.00 -8.28
N GLN A 120 12.61 29.11 -7.67
CA GLN A 120 13.02 29.45 -6.32
C GLN A 120 12.12 28.70 -5.35
N THR A 121 12.66 27.63 -4.77
CA THR A 121 11.93 26.79 -3.82
C THR A 121 12.64 26.76 -2.49
N ILE A 122 11.86 26.58 -1.42
CA ILE A 122 12.36 26.39 -0.06
C ILE A 122 11.79 25.07 0.43
N LEU A 123 12.66 24.17 0.88
CA LEU A 123 12.25 22.97 1.60
C LEU A 123 11.74 23.41 2.98
N LEU A 124 10.45 23.21 3.21
CA LEU A 124 9.81 23.54 4.49
C LEU A 124 10.02 22.42 5.51
N ASN A 125 9.88 21.18 5.06
CA ASN A 125 9.99 20.01 5.92
C ASN A 125 10.25 18.74 5.12
N GLN A 126 10.86 17.75 5.76
CA GLN A 126 10.94 16.37 5.30
C GLN A 126 10.45 15.47 6.43
N VAL A 127 9.42 14.69 6.16
CA VAL A 127 8.81 13.78 7.14
C VAL A 127 8.63 12.40 6.55
N ASN A 128 8.66 11.37 7.39
CA ASN A 128 8.35 10.04 6.89
C ASN A 128 6.90 9.97 6.42
N HIS A 129 6.65 9.37 5.26
CA HIS A 129 5.32 9.33 4.63
C HIS A 129 4.25 8.76 5.58
N ARG A 130 4.59 7.71 6.33
CA ARG A 130 3.65 7.10 7.30
C ARG A 130 3.32 8.01 8.46
N GLN A 131 4.32 8.71 8.97
CA GLN A 131 4.12 9.64 10.07
C GLN A 131 3.15 10.75 9.65
N ARG A 132 3.32 11.27 8.42
CA ARG A 132 2.40 12.27 7.86
C ARG A 132 0.99 11.73 7.67
N LEU A 133 0.83 10.52 7.14
CA LEU A 133 -0.49 9.89 7.02
C LEU A 133 -1.16 9.71 8.39
N HIS A 134 -0.40 9.30 9.41
CA HIS A 134 -0.93 9.16 10.77
C HIS A 134 -1.40 10.51 11.32
N SER A 135 -0.57 11.56 11.23
CA SER A 135 -0.92 12.91 11.68
C SER A 135 -2.16 13.45 10.95
N MET A 136 -2.25 13.27 9.63
CA MET A 136 -3.43 13.69 8.87
C MET A 136 -4.70 12.93 9.27
N HIS A 137 -4.59 11.65 9.61
CA HIS A 137 -5.72 10.86 10.10
C HIS A 137 -6.17 11.30 11.49
N GLU A 138 -5.24 11.68 12.36
CA GLU A 138 -5.54 12.24 13.68
C GLU A 138 -6.21 13.62 13.57
N GLU A 139 -5.68 14.52 12.76
CA GLU A 139 -6.26 15.85 12.51
C GLU A 139 -7.73 15.75 12.04
N LYS A 140 -8.01 14.88 11.06
CA LYS A 140 -9.38 14.65 10.57
C LYS A 140 -10.33 14.10 11.63
N ARG A 141 -9.82 13.35 12.62
CA ARG A 141 -10.65 12.85 13.73
C ARG A 141 -11.00 13.97 14.70
N PHE A 142 -10.10 14.92 14.92
CA PHE A 142 -10.35 16.07 15.79
C PHE A 142 -11.25 17.12 15.14
N GLU A 143 -11.19 17.31 13.82
CA GLU A 143 -12.08 18.23 13.08
C GLU A 143 -13.52 17.72 12.96
N ALA A 144 -13.75 16.42 13.16
CA ALA A 144 -15.07 15.78 13.08
C ALA A 144 -15.82 15.71 14.43
N LEU A 145 -15.22 16.24 15.51
CA LEU A 145 -15.81 16.37 16.85
C LEU A 145 -16.34 17.79 17.07
#